data_AF-A0A835ASC7-F1
#
_entry.id   AF-A0A835ASC7-F1
#
_cell.length_a   1.000
_cell.length_b   1.000
_cell.length_c   1.000
_cell.angle_alpha   90.00
_cell.angle_beta   90.00
_cell.angle_gamma   90.00
#
_symmetry.space_group_name_H-M   'P 1'
#
loop_
_entity.id
_entity.type
_entity.pdbx_description
1 polymer ?
#
loop_
_entity_poly.entity_id
_entity_poly.type
_entity_poly.pdbx_seq_one_letter_code
_entity_poly.pdbx_strand_id
1 'polypeptide(L)'
;MAPTPAGTSQPQRAPSPRPPMASSPSPPPHVLLVSAPLQGHVNPLLVLGRRIASRGLLVTFSTIPHAGLKFTHADGEATDIAGRGTLRFEHLKGGDLWPPYDPRFVVNGGDTLRHLEDVELEVDRMLRSCRASGRAMVVGWHDPVDACAPHCATTIKQVRRQDAAPAALAGLIRLQSDAGRPVAVVVASAFVPWAGRVAAGEGVRHTVLWTESCSVLSLFYHFFHSLAGDFPSDTAAPVVGVPGMPAMAAADLPVLIRAPEKFIWRQVLVAELNSLRDDDTAPSWLLVNTFDELEHEAIEALRAHLPSITPVGPLFEPEDEHAGGHGDDAAVDDDYMAWLDAQSPGSVVFVAFGSLMRLGADETTELVAGLAATGRPFLLVARDKNRASLLSDDCLSPAAITGGGGRGKVVAWCSQGRVLSHAAVGCFVTHCGWNSTVEALASGVPVVTFPAWGDQPTNAKFLEDVYGVGVRLPRPMARGNLRRCVEEVMGGPKAAAMRERAGRWKAEARAAAAAGGSSDRGIQGFVDAVVLVVGQLQRSQRNKTGEKKNTTKVASIQECGCGGNDSDRSKPRGCFPRSSPEHAMAEVADVYTQDGTVDMDMKRNLTVKKATDN
;
A
#
# COMPACT_ATOMS: atom_id res chain seq x y z
N MET A 1 -74.31 -11.92 -70.90
CA MET A 1 -73.58 -10.64 -70.80
C MET A 1 -73.59 -10.17 -69.36
N ALA A 2 -72.44 -10.28 -68.68
CA ALA A 2 -72.04 -9.46 -67.53
C ALA A 2 -70.58 -9.87 -67.20
N PRO A 3 -69.61 -8.93 -67.21
CA PRO A 3 -68.20 -9.26 -67.01
C PRO A 3 -67.82 -9.32 -65.53
N THR A 4 -66.93 -10.23 -65.19
CA THR A 4 -66.27 -10.38 -63.89
C THR A 4 -65.32 -9.19 -63.64
N PRO A 5 -65.36 -8.49 -62.48
CA PRO A 5 -64.44 -7.40 -62.22
C PRO A 5 -63.05 -7.88 -61.77
N ALA A 6 -62.04 -7.21 -62.31
CA ALA A 6 -60.62 -7.40 -62.06
C ALA A 6 -60.22 -7.13 -60.59
N GLY A 7 -59.26 -7.92 -60.11
CA GLY A 7 -58.66 -7.79 -58.79
C GLY A 7 -57.87 -6.50 -58.63
N THR A 8 -58.17 -5.75 -57.58
CA THR A 8 -57.38 -4.61 -57.10
C THR A 8 -56.14 -5.10 -56.34
N SER A 9 -54.96 -4.69 -56.82
CA SER A 9 -53.68 -4.83 -56.13
C SER A 9 -53.57 -3.85 -54.97
N GLN A 10 -53.24 -4.36 -53.77
CA GLN A 10 -52.92 -3.53 -52.61
C GLN A 10 -51.51 -2.92 -52.75
N PRO A 11 -51.27 -1.67 -52.31
CA PRO A 11 -49.94 -1.09 -52.27
C PRO A 11 -49.10 -1.69 -51.13
N GLN A 12 -47.89 -2.14 -51.44
CA GLN A 12 -46.92 -2.64 -50.47
C GLN A 12 -46.52 -1.54 -49.47
N ARG A 13 -46.75 -1.79 -48.18
CA ARG A 13 -46.24 -0.97 -47.08
C ARG A 13 -44.72 -1.03 -47.04
N ALA A 14 -44.06 0.13 -47.03
CA ALA A 14 -42.64 0.24 -46.76
C ALA A 14 -42.29 -0.36 -45.38
N PRO A 15 -41.14 -1.04 -45.22
CA PRO A 15 -40.74 -1.61 -43.95
C PRO A 15 -40.51 -0.50 -42.91
N SER A 16 -41.14 -0.65 -41.75
CA SER A 16 -40.92 0.19 -40.58
C SER A 16 -39.44 0.22 -40.18
N PRO A 17 -38.88 1.38 -39.80
CA PRO A 17 -37.48 1.46 -39.38
C PRO A 17 -37.25 0.55 -38.17
N ARG A 18 -36.18 -0.25 -38.22
CA ARG A 18 -35.75 -1.06 -37.07
C ARG A 18 -35.56 -0.14 -35.86
N PRO A 19 -36.00 -0.54 -34.66
CA PRO A 19 -35.63 0.18 -33.44
C PRO A 19 -34.09 0.24 -33.35
N PRO A 20 -33.53 1.36 -32.85
CA PRO A 20 -32.08 1.44 -32.66
C PRO A 20 -31.64 0.26 -31.79
N MET A 21 -30.63 -0.48 -32.26
CA MET A 21 -30.00 -1.52 -31.45
C MET A 21 -29.60 -0.89 -30.11
N ALA A 22 -30.06 -1.47 -29.00
CA ALA A 22 -29.64 -1.06 -27.67
C ALA A 22 -28.10 -1.05 -27.67
N SER A 23 -27.51 0.12 -27.41
CA SER A 23 -26.08 0.24 -27.22
C SER A 23 -25.66 -0.76 -26.15
N SER A 24 -24.73 -1.66 -26.46
CA SER A 24 -24.10 -2.52 -25.46
C SER A 24 -23.67 -1.65 -24.27
N PRO A 25 -23.96 -2.04 -23.02
CA PRO A 25 -23.60 -1.23 -21.86
C PRO A 25 -22.09 -0.97 -21.90
N SER A 26 -21.70 0.29 -21.69
CA SER A 26 -20.27 0.65 -21.59
C SER A 26 -19.64 -0.15 -20.45
N PRO A 27 -18.41 -0.66 -20.61
CA PRO A 27 -17.74 -1.40 -19.55
C PRO A 27 -17.63 -0.53 -18.29
N PRO A 28 -17.75 -1.13 -17.08
CA PRO A 28 -17.60 -0.38 -15.83
C PRO A 28 -16.22 0.28 -15.77
N PRO A 29 -16.09 1.45 -15.12
CA PRO A 29 -14.80 2.07 -14.86
C PRO A 29 -13.83 1.08 -14.18
N HIS A 30 -12.60 1.06 -14.65
CA HIS A 30 -11.61 0.06 -14.27
C HIS A 30 -10.48 0.69 -13.44
N VAL A 31 -10.25 0.15 -12.24
CA VAL A 31 -9.14 0.52 -11.35
C VAL A 31 -8.14 -0.64 -11.30
N LEU A 32 -6.85 -0.33 -11.47
CA LEU A 32 -5.75 -1.29 -11.33
C LEU A 32 -5.01 -1.04 -10.02
N LEU A 33 -5.00 -2.01 -9.12
CA LEU A 33 -4.27 -1.96 -7.85
C LEU A 33 -2.90 -2.60 -8.04
N VAL A 34 -1.83 -1.94 -7.56
CA VAL A 34 -0.45 -2.43 -7.64
C VAL A 34 0.16 -2.45 -6.25
N SER A 35 0.42 -3.63 -5.71
CA SER A 35 0.98 -3.79 -4.36
C SER A 35 2.48 -4.04 -4.37
N ALA A 36 3.19 -3.46 -3.40
CA ALA A 36 4.42 -4.06 -2.90
C ALA A 36 4.15 -5.50 -2.42
N PRO A 37 5.06 -6.46 -2.64
CA PRO A 37 4.87 -7.88 -2.31
C PRO A 37 5.08 -8.18 -0.81
N LEU A 38 4.45 -7.37 0.04
CA LEU A 38 4.49 -7.42 1.50
C LEU A 38 3.07 -7.58 2.03
N GLN A 39 2.84 -8.51 2.95
CA GLN A 39 1.50 -8.77 3.51
C GLN A 39 0.87 -7.51 4.13
N GLY A 40 1.69 -6.65 4.74
CA GLY A 40 1.26 -5.35 5.28
C GLY A 40 0.74 -4.36 4.23
N HIS A 41 1.07 -4.54 2.95
CA HIS A 41 0.61 -3.70 1.84
C HIS A 41 -0.52 -4.39 1.06
N VAL A 42 -0.40 -5.70 0.86
CA VAL A 42 -1.37 -6.53 0.13
C VAL A 42 -2.75 -6.47 0.80
N ASN A 43 -2.81 -6.76 2.10
CA ASN A 43 -4.08 -6.89 2.81
C ASN A 43 -4.93 -5.62 2.76
N PRO A 44 -4.43 -4.43 3.19
CA PRO A 44 -5.24 -3.22 3.12
C PRO A 44 -5.61 -2.84 1.69
N LEU A 45 -4.74 -3.09 0.71
CA LEU A 45 -5.04 -2.80 -0.70
C LEU A 45 -6.16 -3.72 -1.25
N LEU A 46 -6.21 -4.99 -0.84
CA LEU A 46 -7.31 -5.90 -1.17
C LEU A 46 -8.63 -5.45 -0.54
N VAL A 47 -8.62 -5.09 0.75
CA VAL A 47 -9.83 -4.58 1.43
C VAL A 47 -10.35 -3.32 0.74
N LEU A 48 -9.45 -2.38 0.40
CA LEU A 48 -9.81 -1.20 -0.38
C LEU A 48 -10.39 -1.59 -1.75
N GLY A 49 -9.76 -2.55 -2.43
CA GLY A 49 -10.22 -3.09 -3.70
C GLY A 49 -11.64 -3.64 -3.65
N ARG A 50 -11.97 -4.43 -2.62
CA ARG A 50 -13.33 -4.96 -2.42
C ARG A 50 -14.32 -3.84 -2.14
N ARG A 51 -13.96 -2.82 -1.35
CA ARG A 51 -14.82 -1.65 -1.09
C ARG A 51 -15.03 -0.77 -2.34
N ILE A 52 -14.05 -0.67 -3.23
CA ILE A 52 -14.21 0.01 -4.52
C ILE A 52 -15.10 -0.82 -5.44
N ALA A 53 -14.84 -2.13 -5.55
CA ALA A 53 -15.62 -3.03 -6.38
C ALA A 53 -17.09 -3.10 -5.94
N SER A 54 -17.38 -3.08 -4.63
CA SER A 54 -18.77 -3.06 -4.10
C SER A 54 -19.61 -1.90 -4.62
N ARG A 55 -18.97 -0.82 -5.08
CA ARG A 55 -19.61 0.38 -5.64
C ARG A 55 -19.82 0.32 -7.16
N GLY A 56 -19.57 -0.83 -7.79
CA GLY A 56 -19.88 -1.06 -9.22
C GLY A 56 -18.70 -0.88 -10.17
N LEU A 57 -17.48 -0.80 -9.65
CA LEU A 57 -16.27 -0.69 -10.47
C LEU A 57 -15.67 -2.06 -10.76
N LEU A 58 -14.95 -2.15 -11.88
CA LEU A 58 -14.04 -3.25 -12.13
C LEU A 58 -12.71 -2.94 -11.42
N VAL A 59 -12.20 -3.89 -10.66
CA VAL A 59 -10.93 -3.77 -9.95
C VAL A 59 -10.05 -4.94 -10.34
N THR A 60 -8.85 -4.65 -10.84
CA THR A 60 -7.80 -5.67 -11.03
C THR A 60 -6.74 -5.46 -9.96
N PHE A 61 -6.46 -6.48 -9.16
CA PHE A 61 -5.35 -6.49 -8.23
C PHE A 61 -4.13 -7.11 -8.87
N SER A 62 -2.98 -6.47 -8.66
CA SER A 62 -1.69 -6.93 -9.15
C SER A 62 -0.60 -6.79 -8.10
N THR A 63 0.29 -7.78 -8.06
CA THR A 63 1.53 -7.77 -7.28
C THR A 63 2.58 -8.58 -8.02
N ILE A 64 3.84 -8.44 -7.59
CA ILE A 64 4.91 -9.36 -7.99
C ILE A 64 4.71 -10.68 -7.22
N PRO A 65 4.61 -11.85 -7.89
CA PRO A 65 4.47 -13.15 -7.21
C PRO A 65 5.63 -13.44 -6.25
N HIS A 66 5.31 -13.98 -5.06
CA HIS A 66 6.30 -14.31 -4.03
C HIS A 66 5.86 -15.52 -3.18
N ALA A 67 6.80 -16.42 -2.85
CA ALA A 67 6.54 -17.63 -2.08
C ALA A 67 6.06 -17.40 -0.63
N GLY A 68 6.39 -16.23 -0.03
CA GLY A 68 5.90 -15.83 1.29
C GLY A 68 4.54 -15.13 1.27
N LEU A 69 3.96 -14.88 0.08
CA LEU A 69 2.60 -14.40 -0.06
C LEU A 69 1.68 -15.60 -0.27
N LYS A 70 0.75 -15.82 0.66
CA LYS A 70 -0.34 -16.77 0.46
C LYS A 70 -1.36 -16.16 -0.49
N PHE A 71 -1.14 -16.30 -1.79
CA PHE A 71 -2.12 -15.99 -2.82
C PHE A 71 -2.58 -17.30 -3.46
N THR A 72 -3.87 -17.61 -3.32
CA THR A 72 -4.51 -18.77 -3.95
C THR A 72 -5.18 -18.43 -5.28
N HIS A 73 -5.26 -17.14 -5.63
CA HIS A 73 -5.94 -16.69 -6.83
C HIS A 73 -5.03 -16.81 -8.06
N ALA A 74 -5.44 -17.65 -9.03
CA ALA A 74 -4.79 -17.75 -10.33
C ALA A 74 -5.00 -16.47 -11.17
N ASP A 75 -4.15 -16.27 -12.18
CA ASP A 75 -4.37 -15.21 -13.18
C ASP A 75 -5.64 -15.49 -13.98
N GLY A 76 -6.62 -14.58 -13.89
CA GLY A 76 -7.89 -14.73 -14.60
C GLY A 76 -8.88 -15.72 -13.99
N GLU A 77 -10.09 -15.68 -14.57
CA GLU A 77 -11.40 -16.31 -14.23
C GLU A 77 -11.92 -16.26 -12.77
N ALA A 78 -11.07 -16.24 -11.74
CA ALA A 78 -11.52 -16.01 -10.36
C ALA A 78 -11.96 -14.54 -10.23
N THR A 79 -13.28 -14.34 -10.13
CA THR A 79 -13.91 -13.04 -9.93
C THR A 79 -14.62 -13.04 -8.59
N ASP A 80 -14.11 -12.25 -7.65
CA ASP A 80 -14.85 -11.96 -6.43
C ASP A 80 -15.91 -10.92 -6.80
N ILE A 81 -17.18 -11.34 -6.81
CA ILE A 81 -18.30 -10.42 -6.92
C ILE A 81 -18.40 -9.68 -5.59
N ALA A 82 -17.84 -8.49 -5.53
CA ALA A 82 -18.04 -7.58 -4.42
C ALA A 82 -19.19 -6.64 -4.80
N GLY A 83 -20.35 -6.82 -4.16
CA GLY A 83 -21.54 -5.99 -4.39
C GLY A 83 -21.96 -5.94 -5.87
N ARG A 84 -21.87 -4.75 -6.48
CA ARG A 84 -22.27 -4.51 -7.89
C ARG A 84 -21.12 -4.56 -8.90
N GLY A 85 -19.89 -4.73 -8.44
CA GLY A 85 -18.70 -4.73 -9.29
C GLY A 85 -17.95 -6.05 -9.22
N THR A 86 -16.67 -6.01 -9.57
CA THR A 86 -15.86 -7.22 -9.67
C THR A 86 -14.43 -6.95 -9.28
N LEU A 87 -13.88 -7.78 -8.41
CA LEU A 87 -12.44 -7.85 -8.13
C LEU A 87 -11.85 -9.07 -8.84
N ARG A 88 -10.73 -8.88 -9.52
CA ARG A 88 -9.98 -9.94 -10.21
C ARG A 88 -8.49 -9.80 -9.99
N PHE A 89 -7.74 -10.83 -10.30
CA PHE A 89 -6.30 -10.89 -10.07
C PHE A 89 -5.53 -11.06 -11.39
N GLU A 90 -4.48 -10.26 -11.57
CA GLU A 90 -3.50 -10.40 -12.64
C GLU A 90 -2.12 -10.03 -12.10
N HIS A 91 -1.17 -10.96 -12.16
CA HIS A 91 0.17 -10.75 -11.63
C HIS A 91 1.08 -10.01 -12.61
N LEU A 92 1.98 -9.16 -12.09
CA LEU A 92 3.00 -8.51 -12.91
C LEU A 92 4.00 -9.56 -13.42
N LYS A 93 3.97 -9.82 -14.73
CA LYS A 93 4.89 -10.71 -15.44
C LYS A 93 5.72 -9.88 -16.43
N GLY A 94 7.05 -10.01 -16.39
CA GLY A 94 7.94 -9.31 -17.33
C GLY A 94 7.62 -9.68 -18.79
N GLY A 95 7.75 -8.70 -19.70
CA GLY A 95 7.28 -8.71 -21.10
C GLY A 95 7.50 -10.00 -21.90
N ASP A 96 6.48 -10.30 -22.72
CA ASP A 96 6.27 -11.46 -23.61
C ASP A 96 6.25 -12.85 -22.95
N LEU A 97 5.12 -13.13 -22.29
CA LEU A 97 4.37 -14.40 -22.25
C LEU A 97 5.20 -15.70 -22.25
N TRP A 98 5.62 -16.16 -21.07
CA TRP A 98 6.28 -17.47 -20.91
C TRP A 98 5.30 -18.55 -20.40
N PRO A 99 5.31 -19.77 -20.97
CA PRO A 99 4.46 -20.87 -20.52
C PRO A 99 4.91 -21.42 -19.15
N PRO A 100 4.02 -22.09 -18.39
CA PRO A 100 4.23 -22.42 -16.97
C PRO A 100 5.40 -23.36 -16.65
N TYR A 101 6.13 -23.86 -17.66
CA TYR A 101 7.07 -24.99 -17.54
C TYR A 101 8.42 -24.75 -18.22
N ASP A 102 8.86 -23.50 -18.35
CA ASP A 102 10.16 -23.21 -18.99
C ASP A 102 11.34 -23.73 -18.14
N PRO A 103 12.26 -24.54 -18.70
CA PRO A 103 13.38 -25.15 -17.96
C PRO A 103 14.45 -24.17 -17.45
N ARG A 104 14.32 -22.87 -17.74
CA ARG A 104 15.06 -21.79 -17.05
C ARG A 104 14.54 -21.51 -15.62
N PHE A 105 13.43 -22.14 -15.24
CA PHE A 105 12.84 -22.14 -13.89
C PHE A 105 13.18 -23.39 -13.07
N VAL A 106 14.42 -23.90 -13.19
CA VAL A 106 15.04 -24.46 -11.97
C VAL A 106 15.27 -23.27 -11.04
N VAL A 107 14.40 -23.15 -10.03
CA VAL A 107 14.50 -22.12 -8.99
C VAL A 107 15.87 -22.22 -8.34
N ASN A 108 16.74 -21.26 -8.64
CA ASN A 108 17.67 -20.76 -7.64
C ASN A 108 17.20 -19.34 -7.29
N GLY A 109 16.42 -19.28 -6.20
CA GLY A 109 15.68 -18.11 -5.75
C GLY A 109 16.56 -16.89 -5.43
N GLY A 110 15.96 -15.71 -5.54
CA GLY A 110 16.53 -14.47 -4.99
C GLY A 110 16.67 -13.34 -5.99
N ASP A 111 15.87 -12.27 -5.86
CA ASP A 111 16.38 -10.89 -5.64
C ASP A 111 15.35 -9.95 -4.99
N THR A 112 14.05 -9.98 -5.30
CA THR A 112 13.06 -9.39 -4.35
C THR A 112 12.95 -10.29 -3.13
N LEU A 113 13.08 -11.60 -3.35
CA LEU A 113 13.26 -12.62 -2.33
C LEU A 113 14.54 -12.43 -1.50
N ARG A 114 15.68 -12.11 -2.14
CA ARG A 114 16.88 -11.75 -1.37
C ARG A 114 16.68 -10.43 -0.64
N HIS A 115 15.99 -9.42 -1.19
CA HIS A 115 15.68 -8.23 -0.40
C HIS A 115 14.75 -8.50 0.78
N LEU A 116 13.76 -9.39 0.71
CA LEU A 116 12.93 -9.67 1.89
C LEU A 116 13.67 -10.52 2.93
N GLU A 117 14.48 -11.48 2.51
CA GLU A 117 15.34 -12.26 3.40
C GLU A 117 16.51 -11.44 3.96
N ASP A 118 17.10 -10.56 3.14
CA ASP A 118 18.13 -9.58 3.50
C ASP A 118 17.53 -8.48 4.35
N VAL A 119 16.27 -8.08 4.17
CA VAL A 119 15.57 -7.14 5.05
C VAL A 119 15.22 -7.80 6.35
N GLU A 120 14.75 -9.05 6.35
CA GLU A 120 14.63 -9.81 7.59
C GLU A 120 16.00 -9.94 8.27
N LEU A 121 17.09 -10.17 7.53
CA LEU A 121 18.45 -10.31 8.05
C LEU A 121 19.08 -8.97 8.47
N GLU A 122 18.76 -7.87 7.79
CA GLU A 122 19.28 -6.51 8.00
C GLU A 122 18.50 -5.81 9.09
N VAL A 123 17.17 -5.98 9.14
CA VAL A 123 16.34 -5.65 10.30
C VAL A 123 16.82 -6.46 11.49
N ASP A 124 17.07 -7.77 11.36
CA ASP A 124 17.59 -8.59 12.45
C ASP A 124 19.04 -8.21 12.83
N ARG A 125 19.91 -7.84 11.88
CA ARG A 125 21.26 -7.30 12.15
C ARG A 125 21.19 -5.96 12.87
N MET A 126 20.29 -5.08 12.43
CA MET A 126 20.01 -3.79 13.06
C MET A 126 19.44 -4.00 14.47
N LEU A 127 18.45 -4.88 14.64
CA LEU A 127 17.87 -5.25 15.94
C LEU A 127 18.94 -5.86 16.87
N ARG A 128 19.84 -6.71 16.36
CA ARG A 128 20.98 -7.25 17.12
C ARG A 128 21.99 -6.18 17.51
N SER A 129 22.33 -5.27 16.59
CA SER A 129 23.22 -4.13 16.88
C SER A 129 22.62 -3.22 17.96
N CYS A 130 21.32 -2.93 17.88
CA CYS A 130 20.58 -2.21 18.91
C CYS A 130 20.66 -2.94 20.27
N ARG A 131 20.43 -4.26 20.31
CA ARG A 131 20.51 -5.07 21.56
C ARG A 131 21.91 -5.07 22.18
N ALA A 132 22.95 -5.27 21.36
CA ALA A 132 24.34 -5.35 21.81
C ALA A 132 24.82 -4.02 22.42
N SER A 133 24.24 -2.89 22.00
CA SER A 133 24.62 -1.56 22.46
C SER A 133 24.02 -1.16 23.82
N GLY A 134 23.07 -1.92 24.37
CA GLY A 134 22.37 -1.61 25.64
C GLY A 134 21.59 -0.28 25.65
N ARG A 135 21.54 0.45 24.52
CA ARG A 135 20.89 1.74 24.36
C ARG A 135 19.49 1.56 23.81
N ALA A 136 18.51 2.23 24.41
CA ALA A 136 17.19 2.38 23.82
C ALA A 136 17.32 3.10 22.48
N MET A 137 17.14 2.36 21.38
CA MET A 137 16.92 2.87 20.01
C MET A 137 17.71 4.13 19.57
N VAL A 138 18.99 4.23 19.94
CA VAL A 138 19.96 5.10 19.26
C VAL A 138 21.30 4.37 19.26
N VAL A 139 21.63 3.75 18.12
CA VAL A 139 23.01 3.33 17.87
C VAL A 139 23.74 4.57 17.36
N GLY A 140 24.73 5.05 18.12
CA GLY A 140 25.76 5.92 17.59
C GLY A 140 26.55 5.15 16.55
N TRP A 141 26.40 5.50 15.28
CA TRP A 141 27.08 4.87 14.15
C TRP A 141 28.50 5.45 14.00
N HIS A 142 29.44 4.95 14.80
CA HIS A 142 30.87 5.20 14.62
C HIS A 142 31.64 3.88 14.55
N ASP A 143 31.37 3.06 13.53
CA ASP A 143 32.34 2.06 13.08
C ASP A 143 32.37 2.00 11.54
N PRO A 144 33.56 2.08 10.92
CA PRO A 144 33.70 2.13 9.47
C PRO A 144 33.29 0.82 8.81
N VAL A 145 32.52 0.95 7.73
CA VAL A 145 31.98 -0.14 6.92
C VAL A 145 33.05 -0.65 5.95
N ASP A 146 34.15 -1.18 6.47
CA ASP A 146 35.28 -1.65 5.65
C ASP A 146 35.57 -3.16 5.77
N ALA A 147 34.69 -3.93 6.41
CA ALA A 147 34.89 -5.38 6.56
C ALA A 147 33.73 -6.22 6.00
N CYS A 148 33.31 -5.99 4.74
CA CYS A 148 32.57 -7.00 3.98
C CYS A 148 32.55 -6.72 2.46
N ALA A 149 33.63 -7.07 1.76
CA ALA A 149 33.58 -7.34 0.33
C ALA A 149 33.98 -8.81 0.13
N PRO A 150 33.02 -9.67 -0.29
CA PRO A 150 32.72 -9.81 -1.70
C PRO A 150 31.20 -9.89 -1.96
N HIS A 151 30.57 -8.78 -2.36
CA HIS A 151 29.16 -8.75 -2.83
C HIS A 151 28.94 -7.90 -4.10
N CYS A 152 30.01 -7.39 -4.73
CA CYS A 152 29.90 -6.51 -5.91
C CYS A 152 29.35 -7.17 -7.19
N ALA A 153 29.25 -8.51 -7.27
CA ALA A 153 28.66 -9.19 -8.42
C ALA A 153 27.12 -9.25 -8.38
N THR A 154 26.50 -9.03 -7.21
CA THR A 154 25.04 -9.10 -7.00
C THR A 154 24.37 -7.79 -7.41
N THR A 155 25.01 -6.65 -7.13
CA THR A 155 24.54 -5.29 -7.45
C THR A 155 24.30 -5.07 -8.95
N ILE A 156 25.12 -5.66 -9.83
CA ILE A 156 25.00 -5.51 -11.30
C ILE A 156 23.81 -6.33 -11.87
N LYS A 157 23.40 -7.41 -11.20
CA LYS A 157 22.18 -8.18 -11.55
C LYS A 157 20.90 -7.57 -10.95
N GLN A 158 21.04 -6.83 -9.85
CA GLN A 158 19.98 -6.09 -9.14
C GLN A 158 19.41 -4.93 -9.96
N VAL A 159 20.27 -4.19 -10.67
CA VAL A 159 19.87 -3.09 -11.58
C VAL A 159 18.99 -3.62 -12.72
N ARG A 160 19.35 -4.77 -13.33
CA ARG A 160 18.59 -5.38 -14.45
C ARG A 160 17.17 -5.87 -14.09
N ARG A 161 16.83 -6.00 -12.80
CA ARG A 161 15.54 -6.53 -12.32
C ARG A 161 14.56 -5.44 -11.89
N GLN A 162 15.05 -4.29 -11.44
CA GLN A 162 14.23 -3.07 -11.27
C GLN A 162 13.72 -2.54 -12.62
N ASP A 163 14.40 -2.84 -13.72
CA ASP A 163 13.97 -2.45 -15.07
C ASP A 163 12.73 -3.21 -15.58
N ALA A 164 12.44 -4.41 -15.03
CA ALA A 164 11.38 -5.27 -15.56
C ALA A 164 9.98 -4.97 -14.97
N ALA A 165 9.87 -4.51 -13.73
CA ALA A 165 8.57 -4.23 -13.09
C ALA A 165 7.85 -3.01 -13.69
N PRO A 166 8.54 -1.89 -13.98
CA PRO A 166 7.94 -0.78 -14.73
C PRO A 166 7.42 -1.20 -16.11
N ALA A 167 8.22 -1.98 -16.86
CA ALA A 167 7.82 -2.50 -18.17
C ALA A 167 6.64 -3.48 -18.07
N ALA A 168 6.60 -4.33 -17.04
CA ALA A 168 5.48 -5.24 -16.79
C ALA A 168 4.19 -4.48 -16.46
N LEU A 169 4.25 -3.42 -15.66
CA LEU A 169 3.07 -2.60 -15.36
C LEU A 169 2.58 -1.86 -16.60
N ALA A 170 3.48 -1.27 -17.40
CA ALA A 170 3.12 -0.65 -18.67
C ALA A 170 2.45 -1.66 -19.62
N GLY A 171 3.04 -2.85 -19.76
CA GLY A 171 2.48 -3.95 -20.54
C GLY A 171 1.11 -4.39 -20.04
N LEU A 172 0.93 -4.49 -18.73
CA LEU A 172 -0.37 -4.81 -18.12
C LEU A 172 -1.40 -3.74 -18.45
N ILE A 173 -1.10 -2.45 -18.27
CA ILE A 173 -2.02 -1.34 -18.61
C ILE A 173 -2.47 -1.41 -20.08
N ARG A 174 -1.54 -1.70 -21.00
CA ARG A 174 -1.85 -1.87 -22.43
C ARG A 174 -2.72 -3.10 -22.69
N LEU A 175 -2.37 -4.24 -22.09
CA LEU A 175 -3.16 -5.48 -22.16
C LEU A 175 -4.61 -5.27 -21.71
N GLN A 176 -4.81 -4.48 -20.65
CA GLN A 176 -6.13 -4.10 -20.16
C GLN A 176 -6.93 -3.29 -21.18
N SER A 177 -6.28 -2.32 -21.82
CA SER A 177 -6.87 -1.52 -22.88
C SER A 177 -7.25 -2.37 -24.10
N ASP A 178 -6.35 -3.24 -24.55
CA ASP A 178 -6.56 -4.13 -25.70
C ASP A 178 -7.69 -5.14 -25.45
N ALA A 179 -7.88 -5.58 -24.21
CA ALA A 179 -8.99 -6.41 -23.78
C ALA A 179 -10.34 -5.66 -23.66
N GLY A 180 -10.42 -4.39 -24.08
CA GLY A 180 -11.65 -3.58 -24.05
C GLY A 180 -12.03 -3.06 -22.66
N ARG A 181 -11.11 -3.14 -21.69
CA ARG A 181 -11.29 -2.70 -20.29
C ARG A 181 -10.17 -1.73 -19.90
N PRO A 182 -10.07 -0.57 -20.56
CA PRO A 182 -8.98 0.38 -20.31
C PRO A 182 -8.95 0.83 -18.85
N VAL A 183 -7.76 0.81 -18.25
CA VAL A 183 -7.53 1.27 -16.87
C VAL A 183 -7.79 2.78 -16.80
N ALA A 184 -8.69 3.19 -15.90
CA ALA A 184 -9.00 4.59 -15.64
C ALA A 184 -8.03 5.21 -14.64
N VAL A 185 -7.69 4.44 -13.58
CA VAL A 185 -6.79 4.87 -12.50
C VAL A 185 -5.95 3.69 -12.00
N VAL A 186 -4.67 3.93 -11.74
CA VAL A 186 -3.78 3.02 -11.01
C VAL A 186 -3.71 3.44 -9.53
N VAL A 187 -3.95 2.51 -8.61
CA VAL A 187 -3.75 2.69 -7.16
C VAL A 187 -2.53 1.88 -6.75
N ALA A 188 -1.41 2.53 -6.48
CA ALA A 188 -0.21 1.86 -5.98
C ALA A 188 -0.22 1.87 -4.45
N SER A 189 0.19 0.79 -3.78
CA SER A 189 0.53 0.91 -2.36
C SER A 189 1.83 1.71 -2.20
N ALA A 190 1.98 2.40 -1.07
CA ALA A 190 3.22 3.09 -0.73
C ALA A 190 4.43 2.16 -0.84
N PHE A 191 5.61 2.74 -1.08
CA PHE A 191 6.87 2.03 -1.38
C PHE A 191 6.91 1.37 -2.75
N VAL A 192 6.09 1.87 -3.69
CA VAL A 192 6.13 1.52 -5.12
C VAL A 192 6.24 2.82 -5.94
N PRO A 193 7.26 3.66 -5.70
CA PRO A 193 7.31 5.03 -6.22
C PRO A 193 7.41 5.11 -7.75
N TRP A 194 7.79 4.02 -8.40
CA TRP A 194 7.86 3.92 -9.86
C TRP A 194 6.50 3.74 -10.52
N ALA A 195 5.48 3.21 -9.82
CA ALA A 195 4.20 2.86 -10.42
C ALA A 195 3.43 4.10 -10.92
N GLY A 196 3.50 5.21 -10.17
CA GLY A 196 2.88 6.47 -10.56
C GLY A 196 3.46 7.03 -11.87
N ARG A 197 4.79 7.02 -12.01
CA ARG A 197 5.47 7.47 -13.23
C ARG A 197 5.15 6.59 -14.43
N VAL A 198 5.05 5.27 -14.24
CA VAL A 198 4.66 4.34 -15.32
C VAL A 198 3.22 4.60 -15.77
N ALA A 199 2.29 4.74 -14.82
CA ALA A 199 0.91 5.06 -15.13
C ALA A 199 0.81 6.39 -15.90
N ALA A 200 1.51 7.42 -15.44
CA ALA A 200 1.56 8.72 -16.12
C ALA A 200 2.14 8.62 -17.54
N GLY A 201 3.20 7.83 -17.73
CA GLY A 201 3.79 7.56 -19.05
C GLY A 201 2.83 6.85 -20.03
N GLU A 202 1.92 6.02 -19.50
CA GLU A 202 0.83 5.40 -20.27
C GLU A 202 -0.42 6.30 -20.40
N GLY A 203 -0.36 7.55 -19.93
CA GLY A 203 -1.48 8.49 -19.95
C GLY A 203 -2.63 8.14 -18.99
N VAL A 204 -2.36 7.29 -17.99
CA VAL A 204 -3.31 6.84 -16.98
C VAL A 204 -3.09 7.62 -15.68
N ARG A 205 -4.18 8.08 -15.07
CA ARG A 205 -4.11 8.74 -13.76
C ARG A 205 -3.69 7.75 -12.68
N HIS A 206 -3.07 8.24 -11.62
CA HIS A 206 -2.69 7.37 -10.52
C HIS A 206 -2.92 8.03 -9.16
N THR A 207 -2.91 7.18 -8.14
CA THR A 207 -2.99 7.53 -6.72
C THR A 207 -2.13 6.56 -5.92
N VAL A 208 -1.78 6.98 -4.70
CA VAL A 208 -1.10 6.14 -3.73
C VAL A 208 -2.08 5.75 -2.61
N LEU A 209 -2.01 4.50 -2.15
CA LEU A 209 -2.51 4.07 -0.85
C LEU A 209 -1.34 4.08 0.14
N TRP A 210 -1.30 5.09 0.99
CA TRP A 210 -0.42 5.13 2.14
C TRP A 210 -0.92 4.15 3.20
N THR A 211 -0.16 3.07 3.41
CA THR A 211 -0.54 1.93 4.25
C THR A 211 -0.15 2.10 5.71
N GLU A 212 0.49 3.21 6.08
CA GLU A 212 0.80 3.60 7.46
C GLU A 212 -0.15 4.72 7.93
N SER A 213 0.04 5.24 9.14
CA SER A 213 -0.78 6.31 9.70
C SER A 213 -0.49 7.68 9.08
N CYS A 214 -1.45 8.61 9.19
CA CYS A 214 -1.21 10.02 8.85
C CYS A 214 -0.16 10.62 9.78
N SER A 215 -0.14 10.22 11.04
CA SER A 215 0.86 10.64 12.02
C SER A 215 2.29 10.30 11.56
N VAL A 216 2.50 9.09 11.04
CA VAL A 216 3.81 8.66 10.53
C VAL A 216 4.15 9.35 9.22
N LEU A 217 3.19 9.51 8.31
CA LEU A 217 3.37 10.31 7.10
C LEU A 217 3.80 11.75 7.43
N SER A 218 3.17 12.37 8.43
CA SER A 218 3.49 13.72 8.89
C SER A 218 4.93 13.83 9.36
N LEU A 219 5.39 12.88 10.18
CA LEU A 219 6.77 12.87 10.67
C LEU A 219 7.78 12.71 9.53
N PHE A 220 7.53 11.79 8.60
CA PHE A 220 8.38 11.61 7.44
C PHE A 220 8.42 12.85 6.55
N TYR A 221 7.25 13.39 6.23
CA TYR A 221 7.11 14.52 5.32
C TYR A 221 7.78 15.77 5.88
N HIS A 222 7.55 16.09 7.16
CA HIS A 222 8.18 17.25 7.80
C HIS A 222 9.69 17.08 7.96
N PHE A 223 10.19 15.87 8.23
CA PHE A 223 11.62 15.61 8.35
C PHE A 223 12.33 15.72 7.00
N PHE A 224 11.88 14.96 6.00
CA PHE A 224 12.58 14.85 4.71
C PHE A 224 12.43 16.09 3.83
N HIS A 225 11.46 16.97 4.10
CA HIS A 225 11.31 18.26 3.44
C HIS A 225 11.71 19.45 4.32
N SER A 226 12.28 19.22 5.51
CA SER A 226 12.74 20.28 6.42
C SER A 226 11.66 21.33 6.74
N LEU A 227 10.44 20.87 7.05
CA LEU A 227 9.27 21.73 7.30
C LEU A 227 8.96 21.97 8.78
N ALA A 228 9.69 21.31 9.69
CA ALA A 228 9.58 21.52 11.13
C ALA A 228 10.96 21.84 11.74
N GLY A 229 10.97 22.22 13.02
CA GLY A 229 12.20 22.50 13.77
C GLY A 229 13.12 21.28 13.90
N ASP A 230 14.24 21.45 14.58
CA ASP A 230 15.28 20.42 14.67
C ASP A 230 14.74 19.11 15.26
N PHE A 231 14.70 18.06 14.43
CA PHE A 231 14.37 16.72 14.89
C PHE A 231 15.48 16.20 15.82
N PRO A 232 15.13 15.57 16.95
CA PRO A 232 16.10 15.15 17.94
C PRO A 232 17.03 14.07 17.39
N SER A 233 18.34 14.29 17.53
CA SER A 233 19.39 13.36 17.11
C SER A 233 19.77 12.35 18.19
N ASP A 234 19.52 12.64 19.48
CA ASP A 234 19.84 11.78 20.62
C ASP A 234 18.64 11.61 21.60
N THR A 235 18.71 10.59 22.46
CA THR A 235 17.71 10.22 23.47
C THR A 235 17.66 11.12 24.72
N ALA A 236 18.71 11.92 24.97
CA ALA A 236 18.76 12.87 26.07
C ALA A 236 17.91 14.12 25.72
N ALA A 237 16.59 13.98 25.89
CA ALA A 237 15.49 14.67 25.24
C ALA A 237 15.64 16.17 24.88
N PRO A 238 15.87 16.49 23.60
CA PRO A 238 15.00 17.37 22.84
C PRO A 238 13.77 16.58 22.35
N VAL A 239 12.60 17.23 22.36
CA VAL A 239 11.40 16.76 21.67
C VAL A 239 11.19 17.61 20.42
N VAL A 240 10.67 17.01 19.35
CA VAL A 240 10.22 17.77 18.17
C VAL A 240 8.72 18.00 18.24
N GLY A 241 8.33 19.25 17.97
CA GLY A 241 6.94 19.61 17.69
C GLY A 241 6.69 19.54 16.19
N VAL A 242 5.71 18.74 15.79
CA VAL A 242 5.20 18.70 14.41
C VAL A 242 3.72 19.11 14.45
N PRO A 243 3.22 19.94 13.52
CA PRO A 243 1.82 20.32 13.49
C PRO A 243 0.88 19.10 13.50
N GLY A 244 -0.16 19.15 14.33
CA GLY A 244 -1.13 18.06 14.49
C GLY A 244 -0.60 16.82 15.22
N MET A 245 0.57 16.91 15.87
CA MET A 245 1.21 15.79 16.56
C MET A 245 1.50 16.13 18.04
N PRO A 246 1.48 15.13 18.95
CA PRO A 246 2.04 15.32 20.29
C PRO A 246 3.55 15.56 20.21
N ALA A 247 4.15 16.02 21.32
CA ALA A 247 5.61 16.13 21.41
C ALA A 247 6.27 14.76 21.20
N MET A 248 7.21 14.69 20.25
CA MET A 248 7.86 13.44 19.84
C MET A 248 9.30 13.41 20.35
N ALA A 249 9.63 12.43 21.20
CA ALA A 249 11.00 12.16 21.57
C ALA A 249 11.72 11.33 20.49
N ALA A 250 13.04 11.31 20.52
CA ALA A 250 13.85 10.50 19.62
C ALA A 250 13.43 9.02 19.59
N ALA A 251 13.01 8.44 20.72
CA ALA A 251 12.58 7.05 20.79
C ALA A 251 11.21 6.79 20.13
N ASP A 252 10.40 7.83 19.92
CA ASP A 252 9.05 7.74 19.36
C ASP A 252 9.02 8.01 17.85
N LEU A 253 10.14 8.47 17.26
CA LEU A 253 10.26 8.73 15.83
C LEU A 253 10.33 7.42 15.02
N PRO A 254 9.74 7.38 13.80
CA PRO A 254 9.89 6.26 12.91
C PRO A 254 11.36 5.97 12.60
N VAL A 255 11.74 4.70 12.55
CA VAL A 255 13.16 4.31 12.46
C VAL A 255 13.81 4.82 11.17
N LEU A 256 13.04 4.91 10.07
CA LEU A 256 13.54 5.34 8.77
C LEU A 256 14.03 6.80 8.72
N ILE A 257 13.59 7.66 9.65
CA ILE A 257 14.11 9.04 9.77
C ILE A 257 15.63 9.04 10.01
N ARG A 258 16.11 8.08 10.82
CA ARG A 258 17.52 7.99 11.24
C ARG A 258 18.28 6.85 10.55
N ALA A 259 17.65 6.16 9.61
CA ALA A 259 18.33 5.11 8.86
C ALA A 259 19.46 5.73 8.00
N PRO A 260 20.57 5.01 7.76
CA PRO A 260 21.63 5.48 6.86
C PRO A 260 21.09 5.77 5.46
N GLU A 261 21.70 6.71 4.74
CA GLU A 261 21.21 7.11 3.40
C GLU A 261 21.25 5.99 2.37
N LYS A 262 22.20 5.08 2.53
CA LYS A 262 22.34 3.88 1.71
C LYS A 262 21.31 2.79 2.04
N PHE A 263 20.52 2.95 3.10
CA PHE A 263 19.50 1.98 3.47
C PHE A 263 18.34 2.05 2.50
N ILE A 264 18.06 0.93 1.82
CA ILE A 264 17.16 0.91 0.66
C ILE A 264 15.75 1.40 0.98
N TRP A 265 15.18 1.04 2.13
CA TRP A 265 13.83 1.51 2.49
C TRP A 265 13.78 3.01 2.77
N ARG A 266 14.89 3.62 3.23
CA ARG A 266 14.96 5.07 3.33
C ARG A 266 14.96 5.69 1.94
N GLN A 267 15.69 5.12 0.99
CA GLN A 267 15.70 5.61 -0.40
C GLN A 267 14.32 5.47 -1.06
N VAL A 268 13.66 4.32 -0.88
CA VAL A 268 12.31 4.09 -1.40
C VAL A 268 11.31 5.05 -0.76
N LEU A 269 11.37 5.24 0.56
CA LEU A 269 10.54 6.22 1.27
C LEU A 269 10.76 7.63 0.74
N VAL A 270 12.01 8.08 0.61
CA VAL A 270 12.32 9.42 0.09
C VAL A 270 11.82 9.57 -1.36
N ALA A 271 11.98 8.55 -2.19
CA ALA A 271 11.45 8.56 -3.55
C ALA A 271 9.92 8.63 -3.58
N GLU A 272 9.23 7.95 -2.67
CA GLU A 272 7.78 8.03 -2.49
C GLU A 272 7.35 9.43 -2.03
N LEU A 273 7.98 10.00 -1.00
CA LEU A 273 7.62 11.35 -0.53
C LEU A 273 7.84 12.41 -1.62
N ASN A 274 8.91 12.27 -2.41
CA ASN A 274 9.16 13.16 -3.53
C ASN A 274 8.09 13.03 -4.63
N SER A 275 7.59 11.81 -4.92
CA SER A 275 6.53 11.64 -5.92
C SER A 275 5.21 12.29 -5.51
N LEU A 276 4.96 12.50 -4.22
CA LEU A 276 3.76 13.19 -3.72
C LEU A 276 3.72 14.69 -4.05
N ARG A 277 4.87 15.30 -4.36
CA ARG A 277 5.02 16.75 -4.65
C ARG A 277 5.47 17.06 -6.07
N ASP A 278 5.72 16.03 -6.88
CA ASP A 278 6.26 16.20 -8.23
C ASP A 278 5.21 16.88 -9.13
N ASP A 279 5.53 18.03 -9.73
CA ASP A 279 4.54 18.81 -10.48
C ASP A 279 3.93 18.04 -11.67
N ASP A 280 4.67 17.09 -12.25
CA ASP A 280 4.24 16.29 -13.39
C ASP A 280 3.56 14.97 -12.98
N THR A 281 3.93 14.43 -11.82
CA THR A 281 3.55 13.09 -11.38
C THR A 281 2.90 13.02 -10.00
N ALA A 282 2.57 14.15 -9.38
CA ALA A 282 1.83 14.16 -8.12
C ALA A 282 0.47 13.47 -8.29
N PRO A 283 0.09 12.61 -7.34
CA PRO A 283 -1.14 11.85 -7.46
C PRO A 283 -2.35 12.77 -7.24
N SER A 284 -3.42 12.52 -8.00
CA SER A 284 -4.67 13.30 -7.87
C SER A 284 -5.39 13.05 -6.52
N TRP A 285 -5.08 11.93 -5.87
CA TRP A 285 -5.56 11.55 -4.55
C TRP A 285 -4.39 10.96 -3.74
N LEU A 286 -4.41 11.12 -2.43
CA LEU A 286 -3.55 10.37 -1.53
C LEU A 286 -4.44 9.64 -0.55
N LEU A 287 -4.71 8.36 -0.83
CA LEU A 287 -5.55 7.54 0.02
C LEU A 287 -4.73 7.09 1.22
N VAL A 288 -5.26 7.19 2.44
CA VAL A 288 -4.54 6.79 3.65
C VAL A 288 -5.38 5.78 4.44
N ASN A 289 -4.75 4.70 4.91
CA ASN A 289 -5.39 3.68 5.74
C ASN A 289 -5.65 4.18 7.17
N THR A 290 -6.46 5.23 7.31
CA THR A 290 -6.89 5.82 8.59
C THR A 290 -8.30 6.41 8.44
N PHE A 291 -8.89 6.90 9.51
CA PHE A 291 -10.17 7.61 9.50
C PHE A 291 -10.07 8.95 10.23
N ASP A 292 -10.97 9.86 9.89
CA ASP A 292 -10.93 11.25 10.33
C ASP A 292 -10.93 11.37 11.84
N GLU A 293 -11.81 10.63 12.51
CA GLU A 293 -11.99 10.67 13.97
C GLU A 293 -10.73 10.20 14.74
N LEU A 294 -9.90 9.33 14.14
CA LEU A 294 -8.68 8.82 14.78
C LEU A 294 -7.51 9.81 14.73
N GLU A 295 -7.37 10.51 13.60
CA GLU A 295 -6.17 11.31 13.28
C GLU A 295 -6.49 12.71 12.76
N HIS A 296 -7.64 13.29 13.14
CA HIS A 296 -8.16 14.57 12.62
C HIS A 296 -7.10 15.68 12.61
N GLU A 297 -6.41 15.88 13.74
CA GLU A 297 -5.39 16.94 13.85
C GLU A 297 -4.21 16.72 12.90
N ALA A 298 -3.71 15.48 12.77
CA ALA A 298 -2.62 15.15 11.87
C ALA A 298 -3.04 15.26 10.39
N ILE A 299 -4.29 14.88 10.07
CA ILE A 299 -4.88 15.00 8.73
C ILE A 299 -4.97 16.47 8.33
N GLU A 300 -5.56 17.33 9.16
CA GLU A 300 -5.72 18.76 8.86
C GLU A 300 -4.37 19.47 8.71
N ALA A 301 -3.41 19.15 9.59
CA ALA A 301 -2.05 19.67 9.48
C ALA A 301 -1.36 19.26 8.18
N LEU A 302 -1.47 17.98 7.81
CA LEU A 302 -0.88 17.47 6.57
C LEU A 302 -1.53 18.05 5.31
N ARG A 303 -2.85 18.33 5.33
CA ARG A 303 -3.57 18.91 4.18
C ARG A 303 -3.04 20.28 3.75
N ALA A 304 -2.38 21.01 4.64
CA ALA A 304 -1.68 22.25 4.30
C ALA A 304 -0.55 22.04 3.28
N HIS A 305 -0.01 20.82 3.19
CA HIS A 305 1.05 20.44 2.27
C HIS A 305 0.61 19.44 1.20
N LEU A 306 -0.31 18.55 1.55
CA LEU A 306 -0.82 17.46 0.73
C LEU A 306 -2.37 17.53 0.72
N PRO A 307 -2.96 18.48 -0.02
CA PRO A 307 -4.40 18.73 0.02
C PRO A 307 -5.26 17.56 -0.50
N SER A 308 -4.64 16.59 -1.18
CA SER A 308 -5.28 15.41 -1.75
C SER A 308 -5.47 14.25 -0.75
N ILE A 309 -5.06 14.42 0.52
CA ILE A 309 -5.20 13.39 1.56
C ILE A 309 -6.67 13.04 1.81
N THR A 310 -6.98 11.77 1.60
CA THR A 310 -8.30 11.18 1.75
C THR A 310 -8.21 9.94 2.66
N PRO A 311 -8.70 10.03 3.90
CA PRO A 311 -8.83 8.87 4.78
C PRO A 311 -9.80 7.84 4.20
N VAL A 312 -9.38 6.57 4.09
CA VAL A 312 -10.17 5.45 3.57
C VAL A 312 -10.12 4.21 4.46
N GLY A 313 -9.48 4.33 5.63
CA GLY A 313 -9.40 3.29 6.64
C GLY A 313 -10.52 3.36 7.67
N PRO A 314 -10.59 2.43 8.63
CA PRO A 314 -9.67 1.31 8.74
C PRO A 314 -9.97 0.26 7.66
N LEU A 315 -8.93 -0.13 6.92
CA LEU A 315 -8.99 -1.15 5.86
C LEU A 315 -8.77 -2.53 6.48
N PHE A 316 -9.73 -2.92 7.31
CA PHE A 316 -9.84 -4.27 7.88
C PHE A 316 -11.19 -4.87 7.52
N GLU A 317 -11.26 -6.21 7.53
CA GLU A 317 -12.48 -6.97 7.31
C GLU A 317 -12.91 -7.64 8.62
N PRO A 318 -14.01 -7.19 9.25
CA PRO A 318 -14.70 -8.01 10.22
C PRO A 318 -15.43 -9.13 9.46
N GLU A 319 -15.02 -10.39 9.65
CA GLU A 319 -15.54 -11.54 8.88
C GLU A 319 -17.01 -11.89 9.18
N ASP A 320 -17.71 -11.17 10.06
CA ASP A 320 -19.13 -11.39 10.37
C ASP A 320 -20.08 -11.19 9.16
N GLU A 321 -19.59 -10.69 8.01
CA GLU A 321 -20.40 -10.40 6.81
C GLU A 321 -20.13 -11.30 5.59
N HIS A 322 -19.14 -12.21 5.60
CA HIS A 322 -18.88 -13.10 4.46
C HIS A 322 -18.59 -14.54 4.89
N ALA A 323 -19.64 -15.25 5.31
CA ALA A 323 -19.64 -16.72 5.42
C ALA A 323 -19.65 -17.45 4.05
N GLY A 324 -19.17 -16.81 2.97
CA GLY A 324 -19.24 -17.39 1.64
C GLY A 324 -18.32 -16.68 0.67
N GLY A 325 -17.13 -17.26 0.44
CA GLY A 325 -16.35 -16.96 -0.75
C GLY A 325 -14.90 -16.54 -0.52
N HIS A 326 -14.13 -17.30 0.25
CA HIS A 326 -12.69 -17.41 -0.03
C HIS A 326 -12.37 -18.89 -0.28
N GLY A 327 -11.89 -19.15 -1.49
CA GLY A 327 -11.55 -20.49 -1.95
C GLY A 327 -10.48 -21.11 -1.08
N ASP A 328 -10.76 -22.31 -0.60
CA ASP A 328 -9.82 -23.33 -0.13
C ASP A 328 -8.79 -22.97 0.97
N ASP A 329 -8.98 -21.86 1.70
CA ASP A 329 -8.28 -21.58 2.97
C ASP A 329 -8.95 -22.29 4.18
N ALA A 330 -10.05 -23.00 3.95
CA ALA A 330 -10.87 -23.68 4.95
C ALA A 330 -10.29 -25.01 5.49
N ALA A 331 -9.02 -25.32 5.19
CA ALA A 331 -8.36 -26.53 5.69
C ALA A 331 -7.29 -26.28 6.78
N VAL A 332 -7.03 -25.02 7.17
CA VAL A 332 -6.07 -24.72 8.25
C VAL A 332 -6.81 -24.50 9.58
N ASP A 333 -7.20 -25.63 10.16
CA ASP A 333 -7.38 -25.90 11.59
C ASP A 333 -8.21 -24.87 12.40
N ASP A 334 -9.54 -24.99 12.33
CA ASP A 334 -10.50 -24.28 13.22
C ASP A 334 -10.31 -24.66 14.72
N ASP A 335 -9.41 -25.59 15.06
CA ASP A 335 -9.10 -26.01 16.44
C ASP A 335 -8.70 -24.84 17.34
N TYR A 336 -7.98 -23.82 16.84
CA TYR A 336 -7.66 -22.65 17.69
C TYR A 336 -8.87 -21.75 17.97
N MET A 337 -9.87 -21.72 17.08
CA MET A 337 -11.12 -20.99 17.31
C MET A 337 -11.99 -21.75 18.31
N ALA A 338 -12.12 -23.07 18.15
CA ALA A 338 -12.79 -23.91 19.16
C ALA A 338 -12.11 -23.82 20.54
N TRP A 339 -10.78 -23.71 20.56
CA TRP A 339 -10.03 -23.45 21.80
C TRP A 339 -10.38 -22.09 22.41
N LEU A 340 -10.55 -21.03 21.60
CA LEU A 340 -10.98 -19.71 22.06
C LEU A 340 -12.42 -19.73 22.59
N ASP A 341 -13.33 -20.46 21.93
CA ASP A 341 -14.73 -20.63 22.37
C ASP A 341 -14.83 -21.23 23.78
N ALA A 342 -13.87 -22.09 24.15
CA ALA A 342 -13.79 -22.70 25.48
C ALA A 342 -13.26 -21.77 26.58
N GLN A 343 -12.78 -20.57 26.24
CA GLN A 343 -12.20 -19.62 27.20
C GLN A 343 -13.23 -18.61 27.71
N SER A 344 -13.02 -18.09 28.92
CA SER A 344 -13.88 -17.03 29.47
C SER A 344 -13.70 -15.70 28.72
N PRO A 345 -14.75 -14.87 28.59
CA PRO A 345 -14.66 -13.55 27.96
C PRO A 345 -13.54 -12.69 28.57
N GLY A 346 -12.75 -12.05 27.71
CA GLY A 346 -11.64 -11.17 28.10
C GLY A 346 -10.53 -11.83 28.91
N SER A 347 -10.40 -13.15 28.88
CA SER A 347 -9.39 -13.90 29.64
C SER A 347 -8.10 -14.17 28.87
N VAL A 348 -8.14 -14.18 27.55
CA VAL A 348 -7.05 -14.63 26.67
C VAL A 348 -6.09 -13.49 26.33
N VAL A 349 -4.79 -13.81 26.40
CA VAL A 349 -3.70 -13.00 25.85
C VAL A 349 -3.41 -13.48 24.44
N PHE A 350 -3.72 -12.66 23.44
CA PHE A 350 -3.32 -12.91 22.07
C PHE A 350 -1.93 -12.31 21.81
N VAL A 351 -1.05 -13.02 21.11
CA VAL A 351 0.33 -12.59 20.84
C VAL A 351 0.68 -12.79 19.38
N ALA A 352 1.03 -11.70 18.69
CA ALA A 352 1.55 -11.72 17.33
C ALA A 352 2.50 -10.54 17.06
N PHE A 353 3.67 -10.85 16.51
CA PHE A 353 4.70 -9.84 16.18
C PHE A 353 4.81 -9.55 14.68
N GLY A 354 3.75 -9.81 13.93
CA GLY A 354 3.69 -9.55 12.49
C GLY A 354 4.56 -10.51 11.65
N SER A 355 4.74 -10.17 10.38
CA SER A 355 5.40 -11.04 9.41
C SER A 355 6.92 -10.91 9.37
N LEU A 356 7.45 -9.75 9.79
CA LEU A 356 8.86 -9.39 9.63
C LEU A 356 9.67 -9.49 10.91
N MET A 357 9.04 -9.30 12.08
CA MET A 357 9.77 -9.28 13.35
C MET A 357 10.22 -10.69 13.73
N ARG A 358 11.51 -10.83 14.05
CA ARG A 358 12.08 -12.05 14.62
C ARG A 358 12.52 -11.79 16.06
N LEU A 359 12.10 -12.67 16.96
CA LEU A 359 12.60 -12.70 18.33
C LEU A 359 13.86 -13.58 18.36
N GLY A 360 14.88 -13.14 19.09
CA GLY A 360 16.01 -14.00 19.42
C GLY A 360 15.59 -15.10 20.41
N ALA A 361 16.45 -16.11 20.59
CA ALA A 361 16.18 -17.21 21.52
C ALA A 361 15.89 -16.70 22.94
N ASP A 362 16.72 -15.78 23.47
CA ASP A 362 16.54 -15.26 24.83
C ASP A 362 15.21 -14.53 25.02
N GLU A 363 14.80 -13.68 24.08
CA GLU A 363 13.51 -13.00 24.15
C GLU A 363 12.34 -13.96 23.97
N THR A 364 12.51 -15.01 23.17
CA THR A 364 11.50 -16.06 23.00
C THR A 364 11.29 -16.80 24.33
N THR A 365 12.38 -17.11 25.04
CA THR A 365 12.34 -17.69 26.39
C THR A 365 11.66 -16.75 27.39
N GLU A 366 12.01 -15.46 27.38
CA GLU A 366 11.39 -14.46 28.28
C GLU A 366 9.91 -14.22 27.96
N LEU A 367 9.53 -14.25 26.67
CA LEU A 367 8.14 -14.17 26.22
C LEU A 367 7.32 -15.33 26.80
N VAL A 368 7.77 -16.55 26.57
CA VAL A 368 7.08 -17.76 27.03
C VAL A 368 6.99 -17.78 28.56
N ALA A 369 8.10 -17.56 29.25
CA ALA A 369 8.14 -17.57 30.71
C ALA A 369 7.25 -16.46 31.29
N GLY A 370 7.19 -15.30 30.63
CA GLY A 370 6.32 -14.20 31.03
C GLY A 370 4.85 -14.54 30.84
N LEU A 371 4.47 -15.11 29.69
CA LEU A 371 3.10 -15.58 29.43
C LEU A 371 2.67 -16.63 30.46
N ALA A 372 3.50 -17.65 30.71
CA ALA A 372 3.23 -18.66 31.74
C ALA A 372 3.05 -18.03 33.14
N ALA A 373 3.87 -17.04 33.48
CA ALA A 373 3.81 -16.35 34.76
C ALA A 373 2.57 -15.44 34.95
N THR A 374 1.83 -15.10 33.88
CA THR A 374 0.51 -14.44 34.01
C THR A 374 -0.55 -15.38 34.56
N GLY A 375 -0.39 -16.70 34.35
CA GLY A 375 -1.44 -17.67 34.64
C GLY A 375 -2.67 -17.56 33.74
N ARG A 376 -2.65 -16.72 32.70
CA ARG A 376 -3.79 -16.51 31.78
C ARG A 376 -3.70 -17.46 30.59
N PRO A 377 -4.83 -17.82 29.97
CA PRO A 377 -4.80 -18.51 28.69
C PRO A 377 -4.16 -17.61 27.63
N PHE A 378 -3.36 -18.17 26.74
CA PHE A 378 -2.74 -17.40 25.66
C PHE A 378 -2.76 -18.10 24.31
N LEU A 379 -2.92 -17.32 23.24
CA LEU A 379 -2.78 -17.75 21.86
C LEU A 379 -1.57 -17.04 21.24
N LEU A 380 -0.51 -17.80 20.92
CA LEU A 380 0.73 -17.28 20.36
C LEU A 380 0.86 -17.68 18.88
N VAL A 381 0.99 -16.69 18.01
CA VAL A 381 1.36 -16.90 16.61
C VAL A 381 2.87 -16.96 16.50
N ALA A 382 3.38 -18.12 16.13
CA ALA A 382 4.80 -18.38 15.94
C ALA A 382 5.05 -19.06 14.60
N ARG A 383 5.79 -18.41 13.71
CA ARG A 383 6.18 -18.94 12.40
C ARG A 383 7.22 -20.06 12.52
N ASP A 384 7.28 -20.95 11.53
CA ASP A 384 8.09 -22.19 11.55
C ASP A 384 9.53 -22.04 12.04
N LYS A 385 10.23 -20.96 11.65
CA LYS A 385 11.61 -20.68 12.08
C LYS A 385 11.74 -20.40 13.59
N ASN A 386 10.69 -19.90 14.23
CA ASN A 386 10.62 -19.69 15.68
C ASN A 386 9.96 -20.88 16.41
N ARG A 387 9.15 -21.67 15.71
CA ARG A 387 8.42 -22.82 16.29
C ARG A 387 9.36 -23.89 16.80
N ALA A 388 10.42 -24.22 16.07
CA ALA A 388 11.38 -25.24 16.50
C ALA A 388 12.07 -24.86 17.83
N SER A 389 12.36 -23.58 18.03
CA SER A 389 12.93 -23.07 19.29
C SER A 389 11.88 -22.94 20.40
N LEU A 390 10.64 -22.60 20.07
CA LEU A 390 9.54 -22.49 21.03
C LEU A 390 9.07 -23.85 21.56
N LEU A 391 9.08 -24.87 20.72
CA LEU A 391 8.61 -26.22 21.03
C LEU A 391 9.72 -27.14 21.55
N SER A 392 10.91 -26.60 21.86
CA SER A 392 11.94 -27.36 22.56
C SER A 392 11.54 -27.58 24.02
N ASP A 393 12.00 -28.70 24.59
CA ASP A 393 11.71 -29.08 25.99
C ASP A 393 12.17 -28.00 27.00
N ASP A 394 13.13 -27.16 26.62
CA ASP A 394 13.67 -26.08 27.45
C ASP A 394 12.80 -24.81 27.48
N CYS A 395 11.92 -24.60 26.49
CA CYS A 395 11.13 -23.37 26.34
C CYS A 395 9.67 -23.56 26.73
N LEU A 396 8.94 -24.43 26.02
CA LEU A 396 7.57 -24.79 26.33
C LEU A 396 7.50 -26.30 26.49
N SER A 397 7.18 -26.77 27.69
CA SER A 397 6.81 -28.18 27.81
C SER A 397 5.54 -28.44 26.99
N PRO A 398 5.44 -29.56 26.27
CA PRO A 398 4.22 -29.93 25.55
C PRO A 398 2.97 -29.88 26.44
N ALA A 399 3.12 -30.16 27.75
CA ALA A 399 2.05 -30.06 28.75
C ALA A 399 1.52 -28.62 28.99
N ALA A 400 2.32 -27.58 28.71
CA ALA A 400 1.85 -26.19 28.76
C ALA A 400 1.06 -25.80 27.49
N ILE A 401 1.21 -26.55 26.39
CA ILE A 401 0.68 -26.26 25.04
C ILE A 401 -0.50 -27.17 24.63
N THR A 402 -0.63 -28.41 25.14
CA THR A 402 -1.63 -29.36 24.61
C THR A 402 -2.89 -29.52 25.47
N GLY A 403 -4.01 -29.72 24.77
CA GLY A 403 -5.38 -29.64 25.25
C GLY A 403 -5.77 -30.61 26.38
N GLY A 404 -6.90 -30.28 27.01
CA GLY A 404 -7.45 -30.97 28.19
C GLY A 404 -6.89 -30.48 29.54
N GLY A 405 -5.92 -29.55 29.53
CA GLY A 405 -5.33 -28.96 30.74
C GLY A 405 -4.24 -27.90 30.52
N GLY A 406 -3.69 -27.76 29.30
CA GLY A 406 -2.70 -26.71 28.95
C GLY A 406 -3.32 -25.31 28.81
N ARG A 407 -2.59 -24.27 29.27
CA ARG A 407 -3.04 -22.87 29.25
C ARG A 407 -2.69 -22.12 27.95
N GLY A 408 -1.81 -22.65 27.10
CA GLY A 408 -1.36 -21.97 25.88
C GLY A 408 -1.74 -22.71 24.61
N LYS A 409 -2.01 -21.98 23.52
CA LYS A 409 -2.15 -22.50 22.14
C LYS A 409 -1.12 -21.81 21.25
N VAL A 410 -0.34 -22.57 20.48
CA VAL A 410 0.71 -22.04 19.59
C VAL A 410 0.43 -22.43 18.13
N VAL A 411 0.14 -21.45 17.30
CA VAL A 411 -0.23 -21.66 15.88
C VAL A 411 0.80 -21.03 14.94
N ALA A 412 0.96 -21.60 13.74
CA ALA A 412 1.84 -21.03 12.72
C ALA A 412 1.24 -19.78 12.06
N TRP A 413 -0.08 -19.71 12.05
CA TRP A 413 -0.88 -18.67 11.43
C TRP A 413 -2.28 -18.67 12.04
N CYS A 414 -2.98 -17.52 12.02
CA CYS A 414 -4.39 -17.40 12.36
C CYS A 414 -5.04 -16.29 11.52
N SER A 415 -6.38 -16.32 11.39
CA SER A 415 -7.12 -15.13 10.97
C SER A 415 -7.13 -14.13 12.13
N GLN A 416 -6.16 -13.19 12.12
CA GLN A 416 -5.96 -12.23 13.21
C GLN A 416 -7.23 -11.39 13.46
N GLY A 417 -7.96 -11.00 12.40
CA GLY A 417 -9.23 -10.29 12.52
C GLY A 417 -10.29 -11.08 13.29
N ARG A 418 -10.45 -12.39 13.01
CA ARG A 418 -11.34 -13.29 13.77
C ARG A 418 -10.92 -13.37 15.23
N VAL A 419 -9.63 -13.57 15.49
CA VAL A 419 -9.09 -13.70 16.86
C VAL A 419 -9.33 -12.41 17.65
N LEU A 420 -8.97 -11.24 17.11
CA LEU A 420 -9.15 -9.96 17.80
C LEU A 420 -10.64 -9.63 18.03
N SER A 421 -11.53 -10.07 17.14
CA SER A 421 -12.98 -9.90 17.30
C SER A 421 -13.60 -10.88 18.32
N HIS A 422 -12.88 -11.93 18.71
CA HIS A 422 -13.39 -12.97 19.58
C HIS A 422 -13.52 -12.49 21.03
N ALA A 423 -14.67 -12.77 21.66
CA ALA A 423 -15.01 -12.28 23.00
C ALA A 423 -14.02 -12.73 24.10
N ALA A 424 -13.35 -13.86 23.92
CA ALA A 424 -12.34 -14.35 24.86
C ALA A 424 -11.07 -13.49 24.90
N VAL A 425 -10.73 -12.75 23.85
CA VAL A 425 -9.49 -11.96 23.79
C VAL A 425 -9.63 -10.69 24.62
N GLY A 426 -8.78 -10.55 25.64
CA GLY A 426 -8.77 -9.38 26.53
C GLY A 426 -7.52 -8.51 26.42
N CYS A 427 -6.46 -9.00 25.78
CA CYS A 427 -5.20 -8.27 25.60
C CYS A 427 -4.49 -8.76 24.33
N PHE A 428 -3.93 -7.83 23.57
CA PHE A 428 -3.09 -8.14 22.41
C PHE A 428 -1.64 -7.66 22.64
N VAL A 429 -0.69 -8.59 22.70
CA VAL A 429 0.74 -8.29 22.71
C VAL A 429 1.21 -8.19 21.27
N THR A 430 1.65 -6.99 20.87
CA THR A 430 1.90 -6.67 19.46
C THR A 430 3.17 -5.86 19.24
N HIS A 431 3.79 -6.09 18.09
CA HIS A 431 4.86 -5.25 17.54
C HIS A 431 4.40 -3.85 17.08
N CYS A 432 3.10 -3.57 17.05
CA CYS A 432 2.54 -2.25 16.69
C CYS A 432 2.69 -1.83 15.22
N GLY A 433 2.76 -2.77 14.27
CA GLY A 433 2.60 -2.43 12.86
C GLY A 433 1.20 -1.86 12.58
N TRP A 434 1.08 -0.88 11.68
CA TRP A 434 -0.15 -0.10 11.53
C TRP A 434 -1.43 -0.92 11.30
N ASN A 435 -1.39 -1.95 10.45
CA ASN A 435 -2.56 -2.81 10.22
C ASN A 435 -3.04 -3.49 11.52
N SER A 436 -2.10 -4.03 12.32
CA SER A 436 -2.44 -4.65 13.60
C SER A 436 -2.93 -3.63 14.63
N THR A 437 -2.42 -2.39 14.56
CA THR A 437 -2.90 -1.27 15.38
C THR A 437 -4.36 -0.94 15.08
N VAL A 438 -4.72 -0.75 13.80
CA VAL A 438 -6.11 -0.42 13.43
C VAL A 438 -7.06 -1.60 13.66
N GLU A 439 -6.62 -2.85 13.47
CA GLU A 439 -7.42 -4.04 13.80
C GLU A 439 -7.70 -4.13 15.31
N ALA A 440 -6.72 -3.85 16.17
CA ALA A 440 -6.91 -3.86 17.62
C ALA A 440 -7.89 -2.78 18.08
N LEU A 441 -7.74 -1.56 17.55
CA LEU A 441 -8.65 -0.44 17.82
C LEU A 441 -10.08 -0.76 17.34
N ALA A 442 -10.23 -1.24 16.10
CA ALA A 442 -11.53 -1.58 15.54
C ALA A 442 -12.19 -2.82 16.17
N SER A 443 -11.40 -3.66 16.84
CA SER A 443 -11.90 -4.80 17.63
C SER A 443 -12.19 -4.45 19.08
N GLY A 444 -11.67 -3.30 19.56
CA GLY A 444 -11.81 -2.84 20.94
C GLY A 444 -10.94 -3.62 21.93
N VAL A 445 -9.75 -4.04 21.50
CA VAL A 445 -8.81 -4.83 22.30
C VAL A 445 -7.64 -3.96 22.75
N PRO A 446 -7.47 -3.72 24.07
CA PRO A 446 -6.28 -3.09 24.63
C PRO A 446 -4.99 -3.89 24.35
N VAL A 447 -3.85 -3.20 24.33
CA VAL A 447 -2.59 -3.76 23.84
C VAL A 447 -1.43 -3.65 24.81
N VAL A 448 -0.50 -4.61 24.74
CA VAL A 448 0.86 -4.46 25.22
C VAL A 448 1.76 -4.19 24.01
N THR A 449 2.42 -3.04 23.98
CA THR A 449 3.20 -2.62 22.82
C THR A 449 4.66 -3.06 22.96
N PHE A 450 5.19 -3.75 21.96
CA PHE A 450 6.60 -4.14 21.87
C PHE A 450 7.19 -3.74 20.50
N PRO A 451 7.28 -2.44 20.20
CA PRO A 451 7.72 -1.95 18.90
C PRO A 451 9.18 -2.32 18.61
N ALA A 452 9.51 -2.56 17.35
CA ALA A 452 10.85 -2.99 16.91
C ALA A 452 11.46 -2.14 15.79
N TRP A 453 10.69 -1.83 14.73
CA TRP A 453 11.20 -1.22 13.50
C TRP A 453 10.13 -0.34 12.81
N GLY A 454 10.54 0.50 11.85
CA GLY A 454 9.64 1.20 10.94
C GLY A 454 8.79 2.26 11.66
N ASP A 455 7.49 2.19 11.45
CA ASP A 455 6.42 3.00 12.04
C ASP A 455 6.09 2.63 13.50
N GLN A 456 6.51 1.45 13.93
CA GLN A 456 6.07 0.83 15.19
C GLN A 456 6.35 1.67 16.45
N PRO A 457 7.52 2.34 16.62
CA PRO A 457 7.74 3.17 17.81
C PRO A 457 6.74 4.32 17.92
N THR A 458 6.40 4.95 16.80
CA THR A 458 5.38 5.99 16.72
C THR A 458 4.01 5.43 17.05
N ASN A 459 3.61 4.32 16.42
CA ASN A 459 2.32 3.69 16.71
C ASN A 459 2.18 3.30 18.19
N ALA A 460 3.26 2.79 18.81
CA ALA A 460 3.27 2.48 20.24
C ALA A 460 3.06 3.72 21.12
N LYS A 461 3.63 4.87 20.74
CA LYS A 461 3.46 6.15 21.45
C LYS A 461 2.01 6.60 21.41
N PHE A 462 1.38 6.46 20.24
CA PHE A 462 -0.02 6.80 20.06
C PHE A 462 -0.95 5.85 20.82
N LEU A 463 -0.71 4.54 20.76
CA LEU A 463 -1.48 3.54 21.51
C LEU A 463 -1.45 3.80 23.03
N GLU A 464 -0.30 4.18 23.57
CA GLU A 464 -0.12 4.45 25.00
C GLU A 464 -0.67 5.84 25.40
N ASP A 465 -0.21 6.91 24.75
CA ASP A 465 -0.38 8.27 25.26
C ASP A 465 -1.53 9.04 24.62
N VAL A 466 -1.92 8.70 23.40
CA VAL A 466 -2.96 9.43 22.64
C VAL A 466 -4.28 8.66 22.71
N TYR A 467 -4.28 7.41 22.25
CA TYR A 467 -5.45 6.54 22.23
C TYR A 467 -5.75 5.96 23.61
N GLY A 468 -4.74 5.86 24.48
CA GLY A 468 -4.89 5.43 25.87
C GLY A 468 -5.31 3.98 26.06
N VAL A 469 -4.95 3.10 25.11
CA VAL A 469 -5.32 1.67 25.07
C VAL A 469 -4.10 0.75 25.21
N GLY A 470 -2.90 1.31 25.34
CA GLY A 470 -1.64 0.58 25.32
C GLY A 470 -0.84 0.69 26.62
N VAL A 471 -0.04 -0.33 26.89
CA VAL A 471 1.06 -0.29 27.87
C VAL A 471 2.35 -0.72 27.18
N ARG A 472 3.41 0.10 27.28
CA ARG A 472 4.68 -0.21 26.64
C ARG A 472 5.51 -1.21 27.42
N LEU A 473 5.85 -2.32 26.77
CA LEU A 473 6.73 -3.35 27.31
C LEU A 473 8.19 -2.88 27.23
N PRO A 474 8.89 -2.74 28.37
CA PRO A 474 10.30 -2.33 28.37
C PRO A 474 11.19 -3.29 27.58
N ARG A 475 12.25 -2.73 26.98
CA ARG A 475 13.34 -3.47 26.33
C ARG A 475 14.60 -3.47 27.21
N PRO A 476 15.41 -4.55 27.20
CA PRO A 476 15.12 -5.86 26.58
C PRO A 476 13.90 -6.54 27.25
N MET A 477 13.24 -7.44 26.51
CA MET A 477 12.07 -8.15 27.06
C MET A 477 12.51 -8.97 28.27
N ALA A 478 11.77 -8.83 29.38
CA ALA A 478 11.94 -9.65 30.57
C ALA A 478 10.57 -10.18 31.01
N ARG A 479 10.51 -11.45 31.41
CA ARG A 479 9.29 -12.16 31.81
C ARG A 479 8.47 -11.41 32.86
N GLY A 480 9.16 -10.81 33.83
CA GLY A 480 8.52 -10.03 34.91
C GLY A 480 7.86 -8.76 34.40
N ASN A 481 8.50 -8.09 33.43
CA ASN A 481 7.95 -6.90 32.77
C ASN A 481 6.76 -7.28 31.89
N LEU A 482 6.85 -8.36 31.11
CA LEU A 482 5.73 -8.85 30.29
C LEU A 482 4.52 -9.18 31.16
N ARG A 483 4.72 -9.96 32.24
CA ARG A 483 3.66 -10.26 33.19
C ARG A 483 3.00 -8.99 33.73
N ARG A 484 3.80 -8.02 34.20
CA ARG A 484 3.30 -6.77 34.75
C ARG A 484 2.49 -5.97 33.73
N CYS A 485 2.96 -5.86 32.48
CA CYS A 485 2.25 -5.15 31.43
C CYS A 485 0.91 -5.82 31.09
N VAL A 486 0.89 -7.16 30.98
CA VAL A 486 -0.36 -7.91 30.74
C VAL A 486 -1.34 -7.72 31.91
N GLU A 487 -0.86 -7.79 33.15
CA GLU A 487 -1.73 -7.56 34.31
C GLU A 487 -2.24 -6.11 34.36
N GLU A 488 -1.43 -5.11 34.04
CA GLU A 488 -1.89 -3.71 33.96
C GLU A 488 -3.03 -3.55 32.94
N VAL A 489 -2.93 -4.22 31.80
CA VAL A 489 -3.94 -4.22 30.74
C VAL A 489 -5.22 -4.93 31.15
N MET A 490 -5.12 -6.10 31.79
CA MET A 490 -6.27 -6.98 31.99
C MET A 490 -6.92 -6.85 33.38
N GLY A 491 -6.14 -6.59 34.43
CA GLY A 491 -6.59 -6.58 35.83
C GLY A 491 -6.06 -5.45 36.71
N GLY A 492 -5.20 -4.59 36.17
CA GLY A 492 -4.57 -3.50 36.91
C GLY A 492 -5.43 -2.24 37.04
N PRO A 493 -4.93 -1.21 37.74
CA PRO A 493 -5.68 0.00 38.03
C PRO A 493 -6.18 0.75 36.77
N LYS A 494 -5.42 0.71 35.67
CA LYS A 494 -5.80 1.35 34.41
C LYS A 494 -6.65 0.46 33.48
N ALA A 495 -6.85 -0.81 33.81
CA ALA A 495 -7.49 -1.79 32.94
C ALA A 495 -8.92 -1.39 32.53
N ALA A 496 -9.72 -0.89 33.48
CA ALA A 496 -11.09 -0.46 33.20
C ALA A 496 -11.14 0.72 32.22
N ALA A 497 -10.30 1.74 32.45
CA ALA A 497 -10.22 2.91 31.58
C ALA A 497 -9.68 2.55 30.17
N MET A 498 -8.72 1.63 30.07
CA MET A 498 -8.25 1.13 28.77
C MET A 498 -9.34 0.38 28.02
N ARG A 499 -10.12 -0.48 28.69
CA ARG A 499 -11.25 -1.17 28.08
C ARG A 499 -12.34 -0.21 27.60
N GLU A 500 -12.66 0.81 28.38
CA GLU A 500 -13.62 1.84 27.99
C GLU A 500 -13.15 2.58 26.73
N ARG A 501 -11.89 3.03 26.71
CA ARG A 501 -11.31 3.71 25.53
C ARG A 501 -11.23 2.79 24.31
N ALA A 502 -10.85 1.54 24.48
CA ALA A 502 -10.85 0.56 23.39
C ALA A 502 -12.28 0.35 22.83
N GLY A 503 -13.30 0.28 23.70
CA GLY A 503 -14.70 0.22 23.29
C GLY A 503 -15.15 1.45 22.51
N ARG A 504 -14.70 2.65 22.89
CA ARG A 504 -14.96 3.89 22.14
C ARG A 504 -14.32 3.87 20.75
N TRP A 505 -13.04 3.53 20.66
CA TRP A 505 -12.35 3.44 19.36
C TRP A 505 -12.96 2.38 18.44
N LYS A 506 -13.44 1.25 18.99
CA LYS A 506 -14.23 0.27 18.24
C LYS A 506 -15.50 0.87 17.66
N ALA A 507 -16.23 1.64 18.45
CA ALA A 507 -17.47 2.30 18.00
C ALA A 507 -17.19 3.33 16.91
N GLU A 508 -16.16 4.16 17.07
CA GLU A 508 -15.76 5.18 16.10
C GLU A 508 -15.25 4.56 14.79
N ALA A 509 -14.40 3.53 14.87
CA ALA A 509 -13.94 2.78 13.69
C ALA A 509 -15.10 2.16 12.89
N ARG A 510 -16.08 1.58 13.59
CA ARG A 510 -17.31 1.05 12.97
C ARG A 510 -18.15 2.15 12.33
N ALA A 511 -18.34 3.26 13.02
CA ALA A 511 -19.11 4.40 12.52
C ALA A 511 -18.45 5.04 11.28
N ALA A 512 -17.12 5.16 11.28
CA ALA A 512 -16.34 5.66 10.16
C ALA A 512 -16.49 4.77 8.91
N ALA A 513 -16.45 3.45 9.08
CA ALA A 513 -16.56 2.48 7.99
C ALA A 513 -18.00 2.20 7.52
N ALA A 514 -19.01 2.49 8.35
CA ALA A 514 -20.42 2.32 8.01
C ALA A 514 -20.86 3.25 6.87
N ALA A 515 -21.97 2.90 6.21
CA ALA A 515 -22.53 3.69 5.11
C ALA A 515 -22.72 5.16 5.52
N GLY A 516 -22.13 6.08 4.75
CA GLY A 516 -22.16 7.51 5.04
C GLY A 516 -21.18 7.97 6.12
N GLY A 517 -20.38 7.09 6.72
CA GLY A 517 -19.28 7.41 7.64
C GLY A 517 -18.08 8.09 6.97
N SER A 518 -17.11 8.57 7.75
CA SER A 518 -15.96 9.35 7.24
C SER A 518 -15.13 8.57 6.20
N SER A 519 -14.78 7.33 6.51
CA SER A 519 -14.08 6.40 5.61
C SER A 519 -14.89 6.07 4.36
N ASP A 520 -16.16 5.73 4.57
CA ASP A 520 -17.09 5.35 3.49
C ASP A 520 -17.28 6.49 2.48
N ARG A 521 -17.39 7.73 2.97
CA ARG A 521 -17.41 8.96 2.16
C ARG A 521 -16.09 9.18 1.43
N GLY A 522 -14.95 8.92 2.07
CA GLY A 522 -13.64 9.01 1.42
C GLY A 522 -13.52 8.07 0.23
N ILE A 523 -13.91 6.80 0.42
CA ILE A 523 -13.92 5.80 -0.67
C ILE A 523 -14.94 6.17 -1.75
N GLN A 524 -16.14 6.64 -1.35
CA GLN A 524 -17.16 7.06 -2.31
C GLN A 524 -16.69 8.25 -3.15
N GLY A 525 -16.06 9.25 -2.53
CA GLY A 525 -15.51 10.40 -3.23
C GLY A 525 -14.43 10.00 -4.25
N PHE A 526 -13.56 9.05 -3.90
CA PHE A 526 -12.60 8.48 -4.85
C PHE A 526 -13.31 7.77 -6.02
N VAL A 527 -14.32 6.94 -5.74
CA VAL A 527 -15.10 6.24 -6.77
C VAL A 527 -15.81 7.20 -7.71
N ASP A 528 -16.47 8.22 -7.18
CA ASP A 528 -17.16 9.25 -7.98
C ASP A 528 -16.16 9.97 -8.89
N ALA A 529 -14.95 10.24 -8.39
CA ALA A 529 -13.90 10.84 -9.17
C ALA A 529 -13.42 9.92 -10.31
N VAL A 530 -13.24 8.63 -10.08
CA VAL A 530 -12.92 7.64 -11.13
C VAL A 530 -13.99 7.62 -12.23
N VAL A 531 -15.27 7.65 -11.84
CA VAL A 531 -16.40 7.71 -12.80
C VAL A 531 -16.33 8.99 -13.64
N LEU A 532 -16.04 10.14 -13.02
CA LEU A 532 -15.87 11.40 -13.73
C LEU A 532 -14.70 11.37 -14.71
N VAL A 533 -13.56 10.75 -14.33
CA VAL A 533 -12.40 10.54 -15.19
C VAL A 533 -12.81 9.78 -16.46
N VAL A 534 -13.52 8.67 -16.32
CA VAL A 534 -13.99 7.88 -17.48
C VAL A 534 -14.94 8.71 -18.36
N GLY A 535 -15.88 9.44 -17.76
CA GLY A 535 -16.81 10.30 -18.51
C GLY A 535 -16.11 11.44 -19.26
N GLN A 536 -14.99 11.97 -18.75
CA GLN A 536 -14.15 12.94 -19.47
C GLN A 536 -13.42 12.29 -20.65
N LEU A 537 -12.82 11.12 -20.45
CA LEU A 537 -12.11 10.38 -21.51
C LEU A 537 -13.03 10.01 -22.68
N GLN A 538 -14.23 9.50 -22.38
CA GLN A 538 -15.24 9.16 -23.39
C GLN A 538 -15.70 10.37 -24.20
N ARG A 539 -15.90 11.53 -23.55
CA ARG A 539 -16.27 12.79 -24.23
C ARG A 539 -15.15 13.28 -25.16
N SER A 540 -13.90 13.22 -24.71
CA SER A 540 -12.73 13.60 -25.51
C SER A 540 -12.58 12.71 -26.76
N GLN A 541 -12.75 11.39 -26.60
CA GLN A 541 -12.73 10.46 -27.74
C GLN A 541 -13.85 10.73 -28.74
N ARG A 542 -15.08 10.99 -28.27
CA ARG A 542 -16.23 11.31 -29.14
C ARG A 542 -16.03 12.61 -29.92
N ASN A 543 -15.46 13.64 -29.29
CA ASN A 543 -15.15 14.91 -29.97
C ASN A 543 -14.10 14.71 -31.06
N LYS A 544 -13.03 13.94 -30.79
CA LYS A 544 -12.02 13.59 -31.81
C LYS A 544 -12.59 12.78 -32.97
N THR A 545 -13.54 11.86 -32.73
CA THR A 545 -14.20 11.11 -33.81
C THR A 545 -15.20 11.97 -34.58
N GLY A 546 -15.89 12.90 -33.91
CA GLY A 546 -16.78 13.87 -34.53
C GLY A 546 -16.03 14.85 -35.45
N GLU A 547 -14.88 15.35 -35.02
CA GLU A 547 -13.99 16.17 -35.84
C GLU A 547 -13.41 15.42 -37.04
N LYS A 548 -13.00 14.15 -36.87
CA LYS A 548 -12.59 13.29 -38.01
C LYS A 548 -13.74 13.05 -38.99
N LYS A 549 -14.97 12.86 -38.52
CA LYS A 549 -16.13 12.71 -39.41
C LYS A 549 -16.50 14.02 -40.13
N ASN A 550 -16.38 15.18 -39.47
CA ASN A 550 -16.62 16.47 -40.10
C ASN A 550 -15.52 16.86 -41.10
N THR A 551 -14.24 16.58 -40.82
CA THR A 551 -13.16 16.80 -41.81
C THR A 551 -13.30 15.88 -43.03
N THR A 552 -13.77 14.63 -42.84
CA THR A 552 -14.09 13.73 -43.96
C THR A 552 -15.32 14.21 -44.76
N LYS A 553 -16.30 14.86 -44.11
CA LYS A 553 -17.50 15.40 -44.77
C LYS A 553 -17.29 16.74 -45.48
N VAL A 554 -16.31 17.53 -45.03
CA VAL A 554 -15.88 18.77 -45.70
C VAL A 554 -15.04 18.45 -46.95
N ALA A 555 -14.37 17.30 -47.00
CA ALA A 555 -13.64 16.83 -48.18
C ALA A 555 -14.54 16.31 -49.33
N SER A 556 -15.86 16.20 -49.15
CA SER A 556 -16.79 15.69 -50.17
C SER A 556 -17.78 16.72 -50.73
N ILE A 557 -17.56 18.03 -50.50
CA ILE A 557 -18.32 19.10 -51.14
C ILE A 557 -17.36 20.07 -51.83
N GLN A 558 -16.83 19.68 -52.99
CA GLN A 558 -16.43 20.63 -54.04
C GLN A 558 -16.23 19.93 -55.39
N GLU A 559 -17.33 19.55 -56.03
CA GLU A 559 -17.40 19.45 -57.49
C GLU A 559 -18.62 20.25 -57.96
N CYS A 560 -18.39 21.50 -58.37
CA CYS A 560 -19.23 22.23 -59.30
C CYS A 560 -18.34 23.20 -60.08
N GLY A 561 -18.31 23.00 -61.40
CA GLY A 561 -17.43 23.68 -62.33
C GLY A 561 -17.97 24.99 -62.91
N CYS A 562 -17.17 25.48 -63.87
CA CYS A 562 -17.38 26.64 -64.77
C CYS A 562 -17.23 28.00 -64.05
N GLY A 563 -16.47 29.00 -64.50
CA GLY A 563 -15.86 29.31 -65.79
C GLY A 563 -16.04 30.82 -66.02
N GLY A 564 -14.99 31.54 -66.45
CA GLY A 564 -15.12 32.86 -67.12
C GLY A 564 -14.77 34.13 -66.32
N ASN A 565 -13.58 34.66 -66.64
CA ASN A 565 -13.17 36.05 -66.90
C ASN A 565 -13.66 37.30 -66.11
N ASP A 566 -12.62 38.10 -65.81
CA ASP A 566 -12.43 39.55 -65.97
C ASP A 566 -12.63 40.55 -64.80
N SER A 567 -11.52 41.24 -64.55
CA SER A 567 -11.29 42.64 -64.14
C SER A 567 -12.08 43.26 -62.97
N ASP A 568 -11.40 43.73 -61.91
CA ASP A 568 -10.87 45.11 -61.83
C ASP A 568 -10.22 45.38 -60.44
N ARG A 569 -9.37 46.39 -60.42
CA ARG A 569 -8.45 46.90 -59.40
C ARG A 569 -9.14 47.37 -58.10
N SER A 570 -8.48 47.17 -56.95
CA SER A 570 -7.62 48.21 -56.32
C SER A 570 -7.45 48.09 -54.79
N LYS A 571 -6.19 48.31 -54.39
CA LYS A 571 -5.62 48.80 -53.11
C LYS A 571 -5.05 47.79 -52.09
N PRO A 572 -3.94 48.19 -51.41
CA PRO A 572 -2.93 47.27 -50.89
C PRO A 572 -2.88 47.27 -49.35
N ARG A 573 -2.29 46.23 -48.75
CA ARG A 573 -1.50 46.31 -47.50
C ARG A 573 -0.77 44.98 -47.21
N GLY A 574 0.56 45.05 -47.30
CA GLY A 574 1.55 44.40 -46.41
C GLY A 574 1.47 42.88 -46.18
N CYS A 575 2.22 42.12 -46.99
CA CYS A 575 2.69 40.78 -46.66
C CYS A 575 3.90 40.84 -45.72
N PHE A 576 3.92 39.99 -44.69
CA PHE A 576 5.12 39.25 -44.29
C PHE A 576 4.73 37.77 -44.06
N PRO A 577 5.58 36.80 -44.43
CA PRO A 577 5.14 35.45 -44.75
C PRO A 577 5.20 34.49 -43.56
N ARG A 578 4.36 33.46 -43.62
CA ARG A 578 4.56 32.17 -42.96
C ARG A 578 5.64 31.39 -43.71
N SER A 579 6.57 30.78 -42.98
CA SER A 579 7.34 29.62 -43.45
C SER A 579 7.63 28.69 -42.27
N SER A 580 7.03 27.50 -42.28
CA SER A 580 7.70 26.27 -41.84
C SER A 580 8.25 25.61 -43.13
N PRO A 581 9.40 24.90 -43.12
CA PRO A 581 9.49 23.58 -42.48
C PRO A 581 10.88 23.22 -41.89
N GLU A 582 10.89 22.10 -41.15
CA GLU A 582 11.97 21.08 -41.06
C GLU A 582 13.44 21.54 -40.96
N HIS A 583 14.09 21.25 -39.82
CA HIS A 583 15.44 20.67 -39.65
C HIS A 583 15.97 20.97 -38.23
N ALA A 584 16.12 19.93 -37.40
CA ALA A 584 17.12 19.86 -36.32
C ALA A 584 17.27 18.40 -35.87
N MET A 585 18.12 17.66 -36.60
CA MET A 585 18.77 16.40 -36.21
C MET A 585 20.27 16.69 -36.10
N ALA A 586 20.92 16.06 -35.11
CA ALA A 586 22.37 16.08 -34.79
C ALA A 586 22.85 17.40 -34.14
N GLU A 587 23.69 17.47 -33.12
CA GLU A 587 24.71 16.59 -32.50
C GLU A 587 24.62 16.79 -30.96
N VAL A 588 24.95 15.86 -30.07
CA VAL A 588 26.30 15.47 -29.65
C VAL A 588 26.29 14.03 -29.14
N ALA A 589 27.03 13.17 -29.83
CA ALA A 589 27.52 11.89 -29.32
C ALA A 589 28.97 12.06 -28.85
N ASP A 590 29.39 11.15 -27.99
CA ASP A 590 30.77 10.79 -27.62
C ASP A 590 31.53 11.66 -26.61
N VAL A 591 31.49 11.23 -25.33
CA VAL A 591 32.69 10.78 -24.60
C VAL A 591 32.29 9.65 -23.62
N TYR A 592 32.39 8.39 -24.07
CA TYR A 592 32.58 7.24 -23.19
C TYR A 592 33.92 6.61 -23.57
N THR A 593 34.86 6.57 -22.64
CA THR A 593 36.04 5.70 -22.76
C THR A 593 35.73 4.31 -22.21
N GLN A 594 36.29 3.31 -22.88
CA GLN A 594 35.85 1.93 -22.88
C GLN A 594 36.50 1.05 -21.80
N ASP A 595 37.19 1.62 -20.82
CA ASP A 595 37.86 0.87 -19.75
C ASP A 595 37.53 1.48 -18.39
N GLY A 596 36.76 0.75 -17.59
CA GLY A 596 36.23 1.19 -16.31
C GLY A 596 37.27 1.36 -15.21
N THR A 597 37.92 2.52 -15.16
CA THR A 597 38.69 3.00 -14.00
C THR A 597 38.25 4.42 -13.59
N VAL A 598 38.08 4.60 -12.29
CA VAL A 598 37.76 5.88 -11.64
C VAL A 598 39.05 6.69 -11.52
N ASP A 599 39.10 7.90 -12.08
CA ASP A 599 40.17 8.86 -11.78
C ASP A 599 39.87 9.55 -10.44
N MET A 600 40.70 9.25 -9.45
CA MET A 600 40.73 9.86 -8.13
C MET A 600 41.83 10.92 -8.12
N ASP A 601 41.54 12.15 -8.53
CA ASP A 601 42.08 13.36 -7.92
C ASP A 601 41.58 14.63 -8.63
N MET A 602 40.78 15.44 -7.92
CA MET A 602 40.98 16.90 -7.92
C MET A 602 40.15 17.55 -6.80
N LYS A 603 40.73 17.51 -5.60
CA LYS A 603 40.52 18.59 -4.62
C LYS A 603 41.16 19.87 -5.16
N ARG A 604 40.53 21.01 -4.81
CA ARG A 604 40.94 22.42 -5.00
C ARG A 604 40.41 23.05 -6.29
N ASN A 605 39.30 23.75 -6.16
CA ASN A 605 39.22 25.21 -6.36
C ASN A 605 37.77 25.65 -6.22
N LEU A 606 37.44 26.39 -5.15
CA LEU A 606 36.45 27.48 -5.18
C LEU A 606 36.61 28.30 -3.89
N THR A 607 37.41 29.35 -4.03
CA THR A 607 37.68 30.38 -3.06
C THR A 607 36.48 31.35 -3.00
N VAL A 608 35.94 31.51 -1.78
CA VAL A 608 35.40 32.73 -1.17
C VAL A 608 34.93 33.85 -2.09
N LYS A 609 33.62 34.12 -2.11
CA LYS A 609 33.08 35.47 -2.32
C LYS A 609 32.37 35.95 -1.05
N LYS A 610 33.04 36.85 -0.33
CA LYS A 610 32.46 37.76 0.67
C LYS A 610 31.42 38.64 -0.01
N ALA A 611 30.24 38.74 0.58
CA ALA A 611 29.40 39.92 0.48
C ALA A 611 29.45 40.62 1.84
N THR A 612 29.99 41.84 1.85
CA THR A 612 29.91 42.80 2.95
C THR A 612 28.85 43.83 2.59
N ASP A 613 28.14 44.26 3.63
CA ASP A 613 27.11 45.29 3.68
C ASP A 613 27.44 46.57 2.92
N ASN A 614 26.39 47.15 2.32
CA ASN A 614 25.95 48.52 2.60
C ASN A 614 24.46 48.67 2.27
#